data_AF-A0A7C2ULQ2-F1
#
_entry.id   AF-A0A7C2ULQ2-F1
#
_cell.length_a   1.000
_cell.length_b   1.000
_cell.length_c   1.000
_cell.angle_alpha   90.00
_cell.angle_beta   90.00
_cell.angle_gamma   90.00
#
_symmetry.space_group_name_H-M   'P 1'
#
loop_
_entity.id
_entity.type
_entity.pdbx_description
1 polymer ?
#
loop_
_entity_poly.entity_id
_entity_poly.type
_entity_poly.pdbx_seq_one_letter_code
_entity_poly.pdbx_strand_id
1 'polypeptide(L)'
;MAAGAASGAQPEVKQVHTAKHAAEAHLVKGFLESHGIEASVRGEYLTSGWGELPVDLCSVWIADDRDFERANELLIAFLTGTLAREYGGERWTCPTCGEALEGQFTACWNCGTPRPTDK
;
A
#
# COMPACT_ATOMS: atom_id res chain seq x y z
N MET A 1 14.18 30.12 35.79
CA MET A 1 13.16 29.30 35.10
C MET A 1 12.93 29.89 33.72
N ALA A 2 13.38 29.19 32.67
CA ALA A 2 12.93 29.38 31.30
C ALA A 2 13.19 28.05 30.60
N ALA A 3 12.16 27.21 30.54
CA ALA A 3 12.19 25.96 29.80
C ALA A 3 12.17 26.30 28.31
N GLY A 4 13.23 25.91 27.59
CA GLY A 4 13.28 25.98 26.14
C GLY A 4 12.20 25.08 25.55
N ALA A 5 11.29 25.67 24.78
CA ALA A 5 10.32 24.93 24.00
C ALA A 5 11.07 24.16 22.90
N ALA A 6 11.09 22.84 23.00
CA ALA A 6 11.44 21.98 21.89
C ALA A 6 10.41 22.21 20.78
N SER A 7 10.85 22.75 19.65
CA SER A 7 10.04 22.82 18.43
C SER A 7 9.83 21.39 17.93
N GLY A 8 8.76 20.75 18.37
CA GLY A 8 8.32 19.47 17.81
C GLY A 8 7.98 19.68 16.34
N ALA A 9 8.69 18.99 15.44
CA ALA A 9 8.34 18.95 14.04
C ALA A 9 6.87 18.54 13.91
N GLN A 10 6.02 19.42 13.37
CA GLN A 10 4.64 19.07 13.11
C GLN A 10 4.60 18.15 11.89
N PRO A 11 3.84 17.04 11.92
CA PRO A 11 3.73 16.15 10.77
C PRO A 11 3.16 16.93 9.59
N GLU A 12 3.93 17.00 8.50
CA GLU A 12 3.52 17.68 7.26
C GLU A 12 2.93 16.67 6.30
N VAL A 13 1.81 17.04 5.68
CA VAL A 13 1.17 16.20 4.67
C VAL A 13 1.99 16.23 3.38
N LYS A 14 2.43 15.06 2.90
CA LYS A 14 3.35 14.97 1.75
C LYS A 14 2.80 14.09 0.63
N GLN A 15 2.91 14.55 -0.61
CA GLN A 15 2.49 13.77 -1.78
C GLN A 15 3.49 12.65 -2.04
N VAL A 16 3.00 11.43 -2.24
CA VAL A 16 3.84 10.24 -2.49
C VAL A 16 3.62 9.64 -3.88
N HIS A 17 2.44 9.82 -4.48
CA HIS A 17 2.14 9.22 -5.79
C HIS A 17 1.18 10.10 -6.61
N THR A 18 1.35 10.09 -7.93
CA THR A 18 0.38 10.61 -8.90
C THR A 18 -0.15 9.42 -9.68
N ALA A 19 -1.42 9.09 -9.46
CA ALA A 19 -2.09 7.97 -10.10
C ALA A 19 -2.66 8.40 -11.45
N LYS A 20 -2.72 7.45 -12.39
CA LYS A 20 -3.34 7.70 -13.68
C LYS A 20 -4.84 7.87 -13.52
N HIS A 21 -5.48 7.03 -12.71
CA HIS A 21 -6.93 7.01 -12.53
C HIS A 21 -7.30 6.82 -11.05
N ALA A 22 -8.54 7.16 -10.66
CA ALA A 22 -9.00 7.07 -9.27
C ALA A 22 -8.85 5.67 -8.67
N ALA A 23 -9.09 4.61 -9.45
CA ALA A 23 -8.94 3.24 -8.98
C ALA A 23 -7.49 2.94 -8.51
N GLU A 24 -6.48 3.38 -9.26
CA GLU A 24 -5.07 3.23 -8.89
C GLU A 24 -4.76 4.01 -7.60
N ALA A 25 -5.26 5.25 -7.48
CA ALA A 25 -5.07 6.05 -6.28
C ALA A 25 -5.62 5.38 -5.02
N HIS A 26 -6.82 4.79 -5.12
CA HIS A 26 -7.44 4.07 -4.01
C HIS A 26 -6.76 2.74 -3.70
N LEU A 27 -6.23 2.02 -4.71
CA LEU A 27 -5.40 0.83 -4.48
C LEU A 27 -4.12 1.18 -3.72
N VAL A 28 -3.43 2.25 -4.13
CA VAL A 28 -2.22 2.74 -3.45
C VAL A 28 -2.53 3.19 -2.02
N LYS A 29 -3.62 3.95 -1.81
CA LYS A 29 -4.08 4.35 -0.47
C LYS A 29 -4.28 3.12 0.43
N GLY A 30 -5.09 2.16 -0.03
CA GLY A 30 -5.40 0.96 0.76
C GLY A 30 -4.16 0.13 1.07
N PHE A 31 -3.21 0.04 0.13
CA PHE A 31 -1.94 -0.65 0.33
C PHE A 31 -1.05 0.05 1.37
N LEU A 32 -0.94 1.38 1.36
CA LEU A 32 -0.21 2.12 2.39
C LEU A 32 -0.87 1.98 3.77
N GLU A 33 -2.20 2.08 3.83
CA GLU A 33 -2.97 1.93 5.07
C GLU A 33 -2.84 0.52 5.66
N SER A 34 -2.78 -0.53 4.84
CA SER A 34 -2.56 -1.90 5.31
C SER A 34 -1.17 -2.11 5.92
N HIS A 35 -0.22 -1.21 5.64
CA HIS A 35 1.12 -1.18 6.23
C HIS A 35 1.23 -0.12 7.36
N GLY A 36 0.10 0.43 7.80
CA GLY A 36 0.04 1.38 8.91
C GLY A 36 0.48 2.80 8.54
N ILE A 37 0.46 3.17 7.26
CA ILE A 37 0.76 4.53 6.80
C ILE A 37 -0.57 5.21 6.44
N GLU A 38 -0.94 6.25 7.17
CA GLU A 38 -2.17 7.00 6.91
C GLU A 38 -2.05 7.78 5.60
N ALA A 39 -2.98 7.55 4.67
CA ALA A 39 -2.96 8.11 3.33
C ALA A 39 -4.33 8.67 2.89
N SER A 40 -4.31 9.68 2.02
CA SER A 40 -5.51 10.32 1.46
C SER A 40 -5.39 10.48 -0.05
N VAL A 41 -6.52 10.35 -0.76
CA VAL A 41 -6.63 10.62 -2.20
C VAL A 41 -7.13 12.05 -2.39
N ARG A 42 -6.49 12.80 -3.31
CA ARG A 42 -6.91 14.15 -3.70
C ARG A 42 -7.09 14.23 -5.22
N GLY A 43 -8.04 15.04 -5.66
CA GLY A 43 -8.29 15.30 -7.09
C GLY A 43 -9.34 14.40 -7.77
N GLU A 44 -9.94 13.45 -7.06
CA GLU A 44 -10.88 12.48 -7.63
C GLU A 44 -12.27 13.05 -7.99
N TYR A 45 -12.61 14.25 -7.50
CA TYR A 45 -13.92 14.91 -7.70
C TYR A 45 -13.86 16.21 -8.52
N LEU A 46 -12.82 16.42 -9.33
CA LEU A 46 -12.64 17.67 -10.11
C LEU A 46 -13.63 17.84 -11.29
N THR A 47 -14.68 17.03 -11.39
CA THR A 47 -15.54 16.89 -12.59
C THR A 47 -16.86 17.67 -12.57
N SER A 48 -17.15 18.54 -11.60
CA SER A 48 -18.51 19.13 -11.48
C SER A 48 -18.63 20.66 -11.39
N GLY A 49 -17.61 21.47 -11.69
CA GLY A 49 -17.83 22.93 -11.61
C GLY A 49 -16.88 23.88 -12.31
N TRP A 50 -15.72 23.44 -12.79
CA TRP A 50 -14.75 24.31 -13.47
C TRP A 50 -14.17 23.53 -14.64
N GLY A 51 -14.27 24.10 -15.85
CA GLY A 51 -14.14 23.42 -17.14
C GLY A 51 -13.00 22.42 -17.24
N GLU A 52 -13.28 21.29 -17.93
CA GLU A 52 -12.38 20.23 -18.40
C GLU A 52 -10.97 20.23 -17.80
N LEU A 53 -10.86 20.05 -16.48
CA LEU A 53 -9.58 19.65 -15.90
C LEU A 53 -9.35 18.18 -16.27
N PRO A 54 -8.12 17.81 -16.69
CA PRO A 54 -7.83 16.44 -17.07
C PRO A 54 -8.20 15.50 -15.92
N VAL A 55 -8.98 14.48 -16.25
CA VAL A 55 -9.51 13.43 -15.35
C VAL A 55 -8.41 12.57 -14.69
N ASP A 56 -7.14 12.96 -14.87
CA ASP A 56 -5.93 12.17 -14.62
C ASP A 56 -5.06 12.71 -13.46
N LEU A 57 -5.60 13.57 -12.59
CA LEU A 57 -4.84 14.18 -11.48
C LEU A 57 -5.23 13.64 -10.11
N CYS A 58 -5.46 12.33 -9.99
CA CYS A 58 -5.60 11.70 -8.68
C CYS A 58 -4.21 11.58 -8.04
N SER A 59 -4.03 12.13 -6.85
CA SER A 59 -2.76 12.07 -6.11
C SER A 59 -2.95 11.46 -4.74
N VAL A 60 -1.96 10.70 -4.29
CA VAL A 60 -1.94 10.09 -2.95
C VAL A 60 -0.98 10.85 -2.07
N TRP A 61 -1.44 11.17 -0.86
CA TRP A 61 -0.73 11.98 0.13
C TRP A 61 -0.71 11.24 1.47
N ILE A 62 0.42 11.26 2.16
CA ILE A 62 0.57 10.73 3.52
C ILE A 62 0.42 11.84 4.56
N ALA A 63 -0.11 11.50 5.74
CA ALA A 63 -0.35 12.48 6.80
C ALA A 63 0.93 12.97 7.51
N ASP A 64 2.01 12.17 7.48
CA ASP A 64 3.25 12.40 8.20
C ASP A 64 4.45 12.25 7.25
N ASP A 65 5.21 13.32 7.06
CA ASP A 65 6.38 13.36 6.18
C ASP A 65 7.50 12.41 6.63
N ARG A 66 7.53 12.04 7.91
CA ARG A 66 8.47 11.04 8.45
C ARG A 66 8.27 9.65 7.84
N ASP A 67 7.06 9.33 7.37
CA ASP A 67 6.75 8.06 6.70
C ASP A 67 7.10 8.08 5.20
N PHE A 68 7.57 9.21 4.65
CA PHE A 68 7.76 9.38 3.21
C PHE A 68 8.69 8.35 2.58
N GLU A 69 9.88 8.14 3.15
CA GLU A 69 10.84 7.17 2.61
C GLU A 69 10.27 5.75 2.60
N ARG A 70 9.66 5.35 3.73
CA ARG A 70 9.01 4.04 3.87
C ARG A 70 7.83 3.87 2.91
N ALA A 71 7.00 4.90 2.76
CA ALA A 71 5.88 4.89 1.82
C ALA A 71 6.37 4.75 0.37
N ASN A 72 7.46 5.44 0.01
CA ASN A 72 8.05 5.38 -1.31
C ASN A 72 8.66 4.00 -1.62
N GLU A 73 9.37 3.38 -0.67
CA GLU A 73 9.89 2.03 -0.80
C GLU A 73 8.79 0.98 -1.01
N LEU A 74 7.74 1.05 -0.18
CA LEU A 74 6.56 0.19 -0.30
C LEU A 74 5.88 0.36 -1.65
N LEU A 75 5.71 1.61 -2.11
CA LEU A 75 5.14 1.95 -3.41
C LEU A 75 5.94 1.35 -4.58
N ILE A 76 7.26 1.49 -4.55
CA ILE A 76 8.15 0.90 -5.56
C ILE A 76 7.98 -0.62 -5.55
N ALA A 77 8.01 -1.25 -4.38
CA ALA A 77 7.88 -2.71 -4.27
C ALA A 77 6.51 -3.22 -4.76
N PHE A 78 5.44 -2.47 -4.51
CA PHE A 78 4.09 -2.76 -4.98
C PHE A 78 3.95 -2.62 -6.50
N LEU A 79 4.36 -1.48 -7.06
CA LEU A 79 4.23 -1.17 -8.49
C LEU A 79 5.15 -2.02 -9.37
N THR A 80 6.30 -2.45 -8.84
CA THR A 80 7.24 -3.36 -9.55
C THR A 80 6.92 -4.84 -9.34
N GLY A 81 5.94 -5.17 -8.49
CA GLY A 81 5.55 -6.55 -8.20
C GLY A 81 6.57 -7.33 -7.36
N THR A 82 7.56 -6.67 -6.76
CA THR A 82 8.60 -7.32 -5.96
C THR A 82 8.02 -8.01 -4.71
N LEU A 83 7.00 -7.42 -4.09
CA LEU A 83 6.29 -8.02 -2.95
C LEU A 83 5.60 -9.35 -3.29
N ALA A 84 5.04 -9.47 -4.50
CA ALA A 84 4.45 -10.73 -4.95
C ALA A 84 5.52 -11.82 -5.16
N ARG A 85 6.75 -11.43 -5.51
CA ARG A 85 7.86 -12.35 -5.75
C ARG A 85 8.50 -12.87 -4.47
N GLU A 86 8.42 -12.14 -3.36
CA GLU A 86 8.93 -12.57 -2.05
C GLU A 86 8.30 -13.89 -1.59
N TYR A 87 7.00 -14.07 -1.85
CA TYR A 87 6.26 -15.31 -1.54
C TYR A 87 6.12 -16.27 -2.72
N GLY A 88 6.40 -15.82 -3.96
CA GLY A 88 6.21 -16.64 -5.17
C GLY A 88 7.16 -17.82 -5.31
N GLY A 89 8.28 -17.83 -4.58
CA GLY A 89 9.31 -18.88 -4.68
C GLY A 89 8.98 -20.18 -3.92
N GLU A 90 8.15 -20.11 -2.88
CA GLU A 90 7.97 -21.21 -1.92
C GLU A 90 6.69 -21.99 -2.18
N ARG A 91 6.69 -22.83 -3.21
CA ARG A 91 5.60 -23.79 -3.40
C ARG A 91 5.47 -24.69 -2.17
N TRP A 92 4.23 -25.00 -1.79
CA TRP A 92 3.93 -25.92 -0.70
C TRP A 92 2.85 -26.91 -1.11
N THR A 93 2.88 -28.09 -0.54
CA THR A 93 1.86 -29.12 -0.77
C THR A 93 0.93 -29.16 0.43
N CYS A 94 -0.37 -29.11 0.18
CA CYS A 94 -1.37 -29.22 1.23
C CYS A 94 -1.24 -30.57 1.95
N PRO A 95 -1.03 -30.60 3.28
CA PRO A 95 -0.86 -31.85 4.02
C PRO A 95 -2.16 -32.66 4.12
N THR A 96 -3.32 -32.05 3.84
CA THR A 96 -4.63 -32.68 3.98
C THR A 96 -5.15 -33.27 2.68
N CYS A 97 -5.05 -32.54 1.56
CA CYS A 97 -5.61 -32.98 0.28
C CYS A 97 -4.57 -33.23 -0.82
N GLY A 98 -3.28 -32.96 -0.56
CA GLY A 98 -2.20 -33.18 -1.52
C GLY A 98 -2.08 -32.16 -2.66
N GLU A 99 -2.89 -31.10 -2.63
CA GLU A 99 -2.87 -30.05 -3.66
C GLU A 99 -1.53 -29.30 -3.64
N ALA A 100 -0.98 -28.99 -4.82
CA ALA A 100 0.24 -28.19 -4.94
C ALA A 100 -0.11 -26.70 -5.05
N LEU A 101 0.38 -25.90 -4.12
CA LEU A 101 0.08 -24.48 -4.02
C LEU A 101 1.32 -23.61 -4.22
N GLU A 102 1.11 -22.43 -4.78
CA GLU A 102 2.11 -21.37 -4.84
C GLU A 102 2.26 -20.70 -3.47
N GLY A 103 3.45 -20.15 -3.17
CA GLY A 103 3.78 -19.66 -1.82
C GLY A 103 2.99 -18.42 -1.39
N GLN A 104 2.39 -17.70 -2.33
CA GLN A 104 1.47 -16.58 -2.06
C GLN A 104 0.17 -17.00 -1.35
N PHE A 105 -0.20 -18.29 -1.39
CA PHE A 105 -1.39 -18.79 -0.70
C PHE A 105 -1.09 -19.10 0.77
N THR A 106 -1.86 -18.48 1.67
CA THR A 106 -1.82 -18.75 3.12
C THR A 106 -2.72 -19.92 3.53
N ALA A 107 -3.59 -20.39 2.64
CA ALA A 107 -4.46 -21.55 2.85
C ALA A 107 -4.69 -22.31 1.52
N CYS A 108 -5.03 -23.59 1.63
CA CYS A 108 -5.31 -24.44 0.48
C CYS A 108 -6.58 -23.99 -0.23
N TRP A 109 -6.50 -23.64 -1.51
CA TRP A 109 -7.67 -23.23 -2.30
C TRP A 109 -8.70 -24.37 -2.47
N ASN A 110 -8.26 -25.63 -2.43
CA ASN A 110 -9.11 -26.79 -2.63
C ASN A 110 -9.84 -27.24 -1.33
N CYS A 111 -9.19 -27.16 -0.17
CA CYS A 111 -9.76 -27.68 1.09
C CYS A 111 -9.74 -26.71 2.28
N GLY A 112 -9.18 -25.51 2.12
CA GLY A 112 -9.11 -24.48 3.17
C GLY A 112 -8.04 -24.70 4.25
N THR A 113 -7.29 -25.80 4.23
CA THR A 113 -6.24 -26.07 5.21
C THR A 113 -5.18 -24.96 5.22
N PRO A 114 -4.83 -24.35 6.37
CA PRO A 114 -3.83 -23.29 6.41
C PRO A 114 -2.45 -23.80 6.02
N ARG A 115 -1.63 -22.93 5.43
CA ARG A 115 -0.23 -23.23 5.09
C ARG A 115 0.54 -23.58 6.37
N PRO A 116 1.25 -24.72 6.43
CA PRO A 116 2.11 -25.03 7.55
C PRO A 116 3.20 -23.97 7.69
N THR A 117 3.28 -23.31 8.84
CA THR A 117 4.40 -22.43 9.18
C THR A 117 5.46 -23.27 9.89
N ASP A 118 6.53 -23.66 9.18
CA ASP A 118 7.71 -24.22 9.85
C ASP A 118 8.28 -23.14 10.79
N LYS A 119 8.57 -23.53 12.03
CA LYS A 119 9.20 -22.68 13.04
C LYS A 119 10.52 -23.29 13.46
#